data_AF-A0A9D6FDN4-F1
#
_entry.id   AF-A0A9D6FDN4-F1
#
_cell.length_a   1.000
_cell.length_b   1.000
_cell.length_c   1.000
_cell.angle_alpha   90.00
_cell.angle_beta   90.00
_cell.angle_gamma   90.00
#
_symmetry.space_group_name_H-M   'P 1'
#
loop_
_entity.id
_entity.type
_entity.pdbx_description
1 polymer ?
#
loop_
_entity_poly.entity_id
_entity_poly.type
_entity_poly.pdbx_seq_one_letter_code
_entity_poly.pdbx_strand_id
1 'polypeptide(L)'
;IGGLYVTLADLVRAYGILANDGRSFQLQWFPGQRPAHHTQLIQSDIARQITLFLSDPMARLPSFSRMGSLEYPFPVAVKTGTSKGYRDA
;
A
#
# COMPACT_ATOMS: atom_id res chain seq x y z
N ILE A 1 17.83 -1.23 -3.57
CA ILE A 1 16.88 -2.00 -2.74
C ILE A 1 15.52 -1.95 -3.44
N GLY A 2 14.85 -3.08 -3.64
CA GLY A 2 13.70 -3.19 -4.56
C GLY A 2 14.01 -3.81 -5.93
N GLY A 3 15.04 -4.67 -6.03
CA GLY A 3 15.41 -5.38 -7.27
C GLY A 3 14.48 -6.53 -7.65
N LEU A 4 13.21 -6.46 -7.26
CA LEU A 4 12.19 -7.44 -7.59
C LEU A 4 11.27 -6.82 -8.64
N TYR A 5 11.17 -7.46 -9.79
CA TYR A 5 10.23 -7.06 -10.84
C TYR A 5 8.84 -7.57 -10.48
N VAL A 6 7.88 -6.66 -10.38
CA VAL A 6 6.49 -6.93 -10.05
C VAL A 6 5.58 -6.11 -10.95
N THR A 7 4.38 -6.60 -11.20
CA THR A 7 3.38 -5.80 -11.93
C THR A 7 2.67 -4.85 -10.97
N LEU A 8 1.98 -3.83 -11.53
CA LEU A 8 1.10 -2.98 -10.73
C LEU A 8 0.01 -3.80 -10.02
N ALA A 9 -0.51 -4.85 -10.67
CA ALA A 9 -1.52 -5.73 -10.07
C ALA A 9 -0.98 -6.45 -8.83
N ASP A 10 0.30 -6.82 -8.82
CA ASP A 10 0.94 -7.45 -7.64
C ASP A 10 1.11 -6.45 -6.50
N LEU A 11 1.52 -5.21 -6.81
CA LEU A 11 1.58 -4.14 -5.81
C LEU A 11 0.20 -3.85 -5.22
N VAL A 12 -0.83 -3.69 -6.05
CA VAL A 12 -2.19 -3.42 -5.55
C VAL A 12 -2.69 -4.57 -4.69
N ARG A 13 -2.40 -5.84 -5.03
CA ARG A 13 -2.73 -6.98 -4.16
C ARG A 13 -1.97 -6.92 -2.83
N ALA A 14 -0.68 -6.64 -2.86
CA ALA A 14 0.15 -6.56 -1.65
C ALA A 14 -0.33 -5.45 -0.69
N TYR A 15 -0.56 -4.24 -1.20
CA TYR A 15 -1.10 -3.14 -0.39
C TYR A 15 -2.56 -3.37 0.01
N GLY A 16 -3.34 -4.04 -0.83
CA GLY A 16 -4.70 -4.48 -0.50
C GLY A 16 -4.76 -5.44 0.68
N ILE A 17 -3.76 -6.32 0.84
CA ILE A 17 -3.64 -7.18 2.03
C ILE A 17 -3.45 -6.34 3.30
N LEU A 18 -2.55 -5.35 3.26
CA LEU A 18 -2.31 -4.46 4.40
C LEU A 18 -3.57 -3.66 4.76
N ALA A 19 -4.26 -3.12 3.76
CA ALA A 19 -5.51 -2.37 3.94
C ALA A 19 -6.67 -3.23 4.43
N ASN A 20 -6.63 -4.55 4.19
CA ASN A 20 -7.67 -5.50 4.57
C ASN A 20 -7.32 -6.29 5.85
N ASP A 21 -6.71 -5.63 6.84
CA ASP A 21 -6.31 -6.23 8.12
C ASP A 21 -5.44 -7.50 7.97
N GLY A 22 -4.61 -7.55 6.93
CA GLY A 22 -3.72 -8.68 6.65
C GLY A 22 -4.40 -9.89 5.99
N ARG A 23 -5.66 -9.77 5.56
CA ARG A 23 -6.38 -10.81 4.81
C ARG A 23 -6.02 -10.77 3.33
N SER A 24 -6.02 -11.93 2.69
CA SER A 24 -5.80 -12.03 1.24
C SER A 24 -6.75 -11.10 0.48
N PHE A 25 -6.18 -10.42 -0.51
CA PHE A 25 -6.88 -9.48 -1.37
C PHE A 25 -6.70 -9.89 -2.83
N GLN A 26 -7.82 -9.98 -3.55
CA GLN A 26 -7.83 -10.29 -4.97
C GLN A 26 -8.54 -9.17 -5.72
N LEU A 27 -7.88 -8.69 -6.78
CA LEU A 27 -8.47 -7.78 -7.75
C LEU A 27 -9.64 -8.44 -8.47
N GLN A 28 -10.80 -7.78 -8.41
CA GLN A 28 -11.95 -8.06 -9.27
C GLN A 28 -11.92 -7.07 -10.43
N TRP A 29 -11.78 -7.59 -11.64
CA TRP A 29 -11.70 -6.78 -12.86
C TRP A 29 -13.07 -6.55 -13.49
N PHE A 30 -13.97 -7.53 -13.31
CA PHE A 30 -15.31 -7.51 -13.89
C PHE A 30 -16.37 -7.83 -12.84
N PRO A 31 -17.56 -7.22 -12.93
CA PRO A 31 -18.70 -7.62 -12.11
C PRO A 31 -19.04 -9.11 -12.27
N GLY A 32 -19.50 -9.75 -11.20
CA GLY A 32 -19.92 -11.16 -11.22
C GLY A 32 -18.80 -12.19 -11.08
N GLN A 33 -17.54 -11.76 -10.93
CA GLN A 33 -16.45 -12.65 -10.54
C GLN A 33 -16.72 -13.19 -9.12
N ARG A 34 -16.59 -14.51 -8.93
CA ARG A 34 -16.82 -15.12 -7.62
C ARG A 34 -15.82 -14.56 -6.60
N PRO A 35 -16.28 -14.15 -5.40
CA PRO A 35 -15.37 -13.77 -4.33
C PRO A 35 -14.44 -14.94 -4.02
N ALA A 36 -13.14 -14.67 -3.93
CA ALA A 36 -12.21 -15.67 -3.46
C ALA A 36 -12.33 -15.85 -1.95
N HIS A 37 -11.97 -17.04 -1.47
CA HIS A 37 -11.87 -17.28 -0.04
C HIS A 37 -10.76 -16.40 0.55
N HIS A 38 -11.10 -15.67 1.61
CA HIS A 38 -10.15 -14.85 2.34
C HIS A 38 -9.33 -15.70 3.31
N THR A 39 -8.01 -15.58 3.23
CA THR A 39 -7.06 -16.23 4.14
C THR A 39 -6.30 -15.16 4.92
N GLN A 40 -6.08 -15.36 6.21
CA GLN A 40 -5.23 -14.46 6.99
C GLN A 40 -3.76 -14.70 6.62
N LEU A 41 -3.10 -13.71 6.02
CA LEU A 41 -1.69 -13.78 5.61
C LEU A 41 -0.75 -13.06 6.58
N ILE A 42 -1.23 -11.96 7.16
CA ILE A 42 -0.51 -11.15 8.16
C ILE A 42 -1.46 -10.99 9.35
N GLN A 43 -0.98 -11.05 10.59
CA GLN A 43 -1.85 -10.80 11.75
C GLN A 43 -2.41 -9.37 11.70
N SER A 44 -3.66 -9.19 12.12
CA SER A 44 -4.37 -7.91 11.96
C SER A 44 -3.72 -6.77 12.73
N ASP A 45 -3.16 -7.05 13.91
CA ASP A 45 -2.42 -6.08 14.72
C ASP A 45 -1.14 -5.60 13.99
N ILE A 46 -0.39 -6.51 13.38
CA ILE A 46 0.79 -6.18 12.56
C ILE A 46 0.39 -5.33 11.34
N ALA A 47 -0.65 -5.73 10.60
CA ALA A 47 -1.12 -4.99 9.43
C ALA A 47 -1.56 -3.56 9.79
N ARG A 48 -2.27 -3.41 10.91
CA ARG A 48 -2.69 -2.09 11.44
C ARG A 48 -1.53 -1.27 11.94
N GLN A 49 -0.52 -1.89 12.58
CA GLN A 49 0.68 -1.18 13.02
C GLN A 49 1.48 -0.63 11.83
N ILE A 50 1.64 -1.40 10.76
CA ILE A 50 2.25 -0.92 9.52
C ILE A 50 1.44 0.25 8.94
N THR A 51 0.12 0.09 8.86
CA THR A 51 -0.80 1.13 8.36
C THR A 51 -0.69 2.42 9.17
N LEU A 52 -0.59 2.32 10.51
CA LEU A 52 -0.39 3.46 11.40
C LEU A 52 0.91 4.21 11.07
N PHE A 53 2.04 3.50 10.94
CA PHE A 53 3.31 4.13 10.58
C PHE A 53 3.28 4.81 9.22
N LEU A 54 2.66 4.18 8.22
CA LEU A 54 2.53 4.75 6.88
C LEU A 54 1.54 5.93 6.81
N SER A 55 0.68 6.08 7.82
CA SER A 55 -0.32 7.16 7.88
C SER A 55 0.21 8.45 8.50
N ASP A 56 1.41 8.44 9.11
CA ASP A 56 1.94 9.61 9.82
C ASP A 56 2.33 10.74 8.85
N PRO A 57 1.66 11.92 8.89
CA PRO A 57 2.03 13.07 8.08
C PRO A 57 3.37 13.69 8.47
N MET A 58 3.79 13.60 9.74
CA MET A 58 5.05 14.17 10.20
C MET A 58 6.25 13.35 9.73
N ALA A 59 6.11 12.02 9.67
CA ALA A 59 7.13 11.13 9.11
C ALA A 59 7.45 11.43 7.64
N ARG A 60 6.54 12.09 6.89
CA ARG A 60 6.71 12.43 5.47
C ARG A 60 7.49 13.73 5.25
N LEU A 61 7.48 14.67 6.20
CA LEU A 61 8.02 16.03 6.03
C LEU A 61 9.47 16.13 5.54
N PRO A 62 10.40 15.22 5.91
CA PRO A 62 11.77 15.29 5.39
C PRO A 62 11.89 15.10 3.87
N SER A 63 10.91 14.44 3.25
CA SER A 63 10.92 14.16 1.80
C SER A 63 9.76 14.79 1.05
N PHE A 64 8.65 15.05 1.72
CA PHE A 64 7.41 15.59 1.14
C PHE A 64 6.90 16.72 2.02
N SER A 65 6.98 17.95 1.53
CA SER A 65 6.57 19.15 2.26
C SER A 65 5.06 19.22 2.48
N ARG A 66 4.65 20.03 3.45
CA ARG A 66 3.24 20.48 3.57
C ARG A 66 2.80 21.21 2.30
N MET A 67 1.49 21.24 2.11
CA MET A 67 0.76 21.73 0.94
C MET A 67 1.20 21.06 -0.38
N GLY A 68 1.82 19.89 -0.28
CA GLY A 68 2.29 19.10 -1.42
C GLY A 68 1.26 18.04 -1.87
N SER A 69 1.61 17.29 -2.92
CA SER A 69 0.73 16.27 -3.53
C SER A 69 0.42 15.07 -2.63
N LEU A 70 1.15 14.89 -1.53
CA LEU A 70 0.94 13.81 -0.55
C LEU A 70 0.35 14.31 0.78
N GLU A 71 -0.20 15.52 0.80
CA GLU A 71 -1.02 16.00 1.91
C GLU A 71 -2.50 15.77 1.61
N TYR A 72 -3.18 15.05 2.50
CA TYR A 72 -4.56 14.62 2.30
C TYR A 72 -5.46 15.20 3.40
N PRO A 73 -6.73 15.56 3.09
CA PRO A 73 -7.69 16.04 4.08
C PRO A 73 -8.30 14.90 4.93
N PHE A 74 -7.77 13.68 4.80
CA PHE A 74 -8.18 12.47 5.53
C PHE A 74 -6.97 11.55 5.74
N PRO A 75 -7.02 10.60 6.69
CA PRO A 75 -5.92 9.68 6.93
C PRO A 75 -5.61 8.82 5.71
N VAL A 76 -4.35 8.83 5.25
CA VAL A 76 -3.87 8.00 4.14
C VAL A 76 -2.54 7.36 4.52
N ALA A 77 -2.52 6.03 4.52
CA ALA A 77 -1.30 5.23 4.57
C ALA A 77 -0.65 5.21 3.17
N VAL A 78 0.55 5.78 3.04
CA VAL A 78 1.22 5.89 1.73
C VAL A 78 2.67 5.42 1.81
N LYS A 79 3.14 4.82 0.72
CA LYS A 79 4.55 4.48 0.53
C LYS A 79 4.98 4.81 -0.89
N THR A 80 6.12 5.47 -1.01
CA THR A 80 6.75 5.78 -2.30
C THR A 80 7.88 4.80 -2.62
N GLY A 81 8.14 4.57 -3.89
CA GLY A 81 9.27 3.78 -4.37
C GLY A 81 9.89 4.49 -5.57
N THR A 82 11.21 4.54 -5.65
CA THR A 82 11.91 5.09 -6.82
C THR A 82 13.13 4.24 -7.08
N SER A 83 13.24 3.72 -8.31
CA SER A 83 14.40 2.94 -8.72
C SER A 83 15.64 3.83 -8.91
N LYS A 84 16.83 3.21 -8.89
CA LYS A 84 18.08 3.93 -9.17
C LYS A 84 18.02 4.58 -10.57
N GLY A 85 18.23 5.89 -10.63
CA GLY A 85 18.20 6.64 -11.88
C GLY A 85 16.79 6.87 -12.43
N TYR A 86 15.75 6.80 -11.58
CA TYR A 86 14.38 7.19 -11.91
C TYR A 86 13.76 6.42 -13.09
N ARG A 87 14.12 5.14 -13.27
CA ARG A 87 13.54 4.30 -14.34
C ARG A 87 12.07 3.98 -14.10
N ASP A 88 11.74 3.77 -12.83
CA ASP A 88 10.43 3.45 -12.28
C ASP A 88 10.15 4.33 -11.06
N ALA A 89 8.89 4.76 -10.92
CA ALA A 89 8.34 5.56 -9.82
C ALA A 89 6.87 5.22 -9.57
#